data_AF-A0A290HD20-F1
#
_entry.id   AF-A0A290HD20-F1
#
_cell.length_a   1.000
_cell.length_b   1.000
_cell.length_c   1.000
_cell.angle_alpha   90.00
_cell.angle_beta   90.00
_cell.angle_gamma   90.00
#
_symmetry.space_group_name_H-M   'P 1'
#
loop_
_entity.id
_entity.type
_entity.pdbx_description
1 polymer ?
#
loop_
_entity_poly.entity_id
_entity_poly.type
_entity_poly.pdbx_seq_one_letter_code
_entity_poly.pdbx_strand_id
1 'polypeptide(L)'
;MFNVLFTLFVASEFCYYLLIAQTGIIEVFHSNIQAFFTLPLGGVLGSLLVYRSFGWLNSDQKKIIFFVGLQAFCSLFYPSLNLVVLGALGVSLGMSAPLLIKFTKGRYTEIAIALGVTYAISTALFTYAPLLRGNLAIALSLVAFTCSFFIHRLPEHRVEIESQSLSVYAVLSMAIWAFLDANLFETLSRSPDISIWRAQTWHIISVFHLVGMGAAYLLRDTLKEHHSFIIVSLFALSYMLYASREAVLLSMVYPFVISYYNFVILKRLSKLGNLRLLGMIMVLTGWIAGGGGLLSALGGYTYVGVIFICLLLCAEIYSFIYQTSQKRINNVQ
;
A
#
# COMPACT_ATOMS: atom_id res chain seq x y z
N MET A 1 -24.39 2.16 5.88
CA MET A 1 -24.25 1.65 7.26
C MET A 1 -22.81 1.18 7.42
N PHE A 2 -22.11 1.67 8.45
CA PHE A 2 -20.73 1.30 8.74
C PHE A 2 -20.64 -0.20 9.05
N ASN A 3 -19.62 -0.89 8.53
CA ASN A 3 -19.40 -2.33 8.78
C ASN A 3 -18.08 -2.55 9.51
N VAL A 4 -18.19 -2.88 10.81
CA VAL A 4 -17.04 -3.14 11.70
C VAL A 4 -16.23 -4.35 11.22
N LEU A 5 -16.90 -5.44 10.83
CA LEU A 5 -16.22 -6.67 10.40
C LEU A 5 -15.39 -6.45 9.13
N PHE A 6 -15.91 -5.67 8.19
CA PHE A 6 -15.16 -5.28 7.00
C PHE A 6 -13.97 -4.38 7.34
N THR A 7 -14.17 -3.42 8.25
CA THR A 7 -13.09 -2.54 8.71
C THR A 7 -11.97 -3.34 9.39
N LEU A 8 -12.32 -4.30 10.24
CA LEU A 8 -11.38 -5.23 10.88
C LEU A 8 -10.68 -6.13 9.85
N PHE A 9 -11.42 -6.69 8.89
CA PHE A 9 -10.84 -7.47 7.80
C PHE A 9 -9.73 -6.70 7.08
N VAL A 10 -10.04 -5.48 6.63
CA VAL A 10 -9.09 -4.62 5.91
C VAL A 10 -7.92 -4.26 6.82
N ALA A 11 -8.17 -3.83 8.06
CA ALA A 11 -7.11 -3.45 8.98
C ALA A 11 -6.16 -4.61 9.29
N SER A 12 -6.68 -5.82 9.49
CA SER A 12 -5.86 -7.01 9.75
C SER A 12 -5.03 -7.44 8.54
N GLU A 13 -5.58 -7.40 7.33
CA GLU A 13 -4.81 -7.68 6.10
C GLU A 13 -3.67 -6.67 5.89
N PHE A 14 -3.94 -5.37 6.07
CA PHE A 14 -2.89 -4.36 5.92
C PHE A 14 -1.86 -4.42 7.06
N CYS A 15 -2.27 -4.66 8.32
CA CYS A 15 -1.34 -4.90 9.42
C CYS A 15 -0.46 -6.12 9.15
N TYR A 16 -1.05 -7.21 8.65
CA TYR A 16 -0.31 -8.41 8.29
C TYR A 16 0.73 -8.10 7.21
N TYR A 17 0.32 -7.38 6.16
CA TYR A 17 1.22 -6.96 5.10
C TYR A 17 2.39 -6.13 5.66
N LEU A 18 2.12 -5.07 6.44
CA LEU A 18 3.16 -4.17 6.95
C LEU A 18 4.08 -4.85 7.96
N LEU A 19 3.53 -5.49 9.00
CA LEU A 19 4.29 -6.02 10.13
C LEU A 19 4.90 -7.40 9.85
N ILE A 20 4.27 -8.21 9.01
CA ILE A 20 4.74 -9.57 8.73
C ILE A 20 5.40 -9.63 7.37
N ALA A 21 4.68 -9.32 6.28
CA ALA A 21 5.21 -9.55 4.93
C ALA A 21 6.33 -8.56 4.55
N GLN A 22 6.13 -7.27 4.79
CA GLN A 22 7.04 -6.21 4.38
C GLN A 22 8.18 -6.01 5.37
N THR A 23 7.91 -5.81 6.65
CA THR A 23 8.99 -5.55 7.62
C THR A 23 9.49 -6.85 8.27
N GLY A 24 8.58 -7.73 8.68
CA GLY A 24 8.93 -8.96 9.40
C GLY A 24 9.79 -9.92 8.59
N ILE A 25 9.31 -10.39 7.43
CA ILE A 25 10.03 -11.36 6.60
C ILE A 25 11.33 -10.76 6.08
N ILE A 26 11.31 -9.53 5.57
CA ILE A 26 12.52 -8.88 5.03
C ILE A 26 13.61 -8.80 6.11
N GLU A 27 13.27 -8.46 7.35
CA GLU A 27 14.24 -8.38 8.45
C GLU A 27 14.69 -9.76 8.95
N VAL A 28 13.78 -10.74 9.05
CA VAL A 28 14.10 -12.14 9.41
C VAL A 28 15.13 -12.75 8.45
N PHE A 29 15.02 -12.45 7.16
CA PHE A 29 15.97 -12.92 6.15
C PHE A 29 17.15 -11.96 5.93
N HIS A 30 17.36 -10.99 6.82
CA HIS A 30 18.42 -9.98 6.74
C HIS A 30 18.50 -9.29 5.37
N SER A 31 17.34 -9.15 4.73
CA SER A 31 17.17 -8.58 3.40
C SER A 31 17.98 -9.28 2.30
N ASN A 32 18.34 -10.55 2.52
CA ASN A 32 18.88 -11.39 1.48
C ASN A 32 17.76 -11.83 0.53
N ILE A 33 17.63 -11.13 -0.60
CA ILE A 33 16.59 -11.39 -1.61
C ILE A 33 16.59 -12.85 -2.06
N GLN A 34 17.75 -13.49 -2.17
CA GLN A 34 17.83 -14.91 -2.58
C GLN A 34 17.18 -15.86 -1.57
N ALA A 35 17.04 -15.44 -0.31
CA ALA A 35 16.39 -16.23 0.73
C ALA A 35 14.85 -16.07 0.74
N PHE A 36 14.31 -14.99 0.14
CA PHE A 36 12.86 -14.74 0.13
C PHE A 36 12.24 -14.44 -1.23
N PHE A 37 12.98 -14.55 -2.34
CA PHE A 37 12.52 -14.19 -3.69
C PHE A 37 11.24 -14.90 -4.15
N THR A 38 10.92 -16.07 -3.59
CA THR A 38 9.67 -16.77 -3.91
C THR A 38 8.43 -16.03 -3.42
N LEU A 39 8.54 -15.20 -2.37
CA LEU A 39 7.45 -14.34 -1.88
C LEU A 39 6.99 -13.32 -2.95
N PRO A 40 7.84 -12.42 -3.49
CA PRO A 40 7.42 -11.49 -4.54
C PRO A 40 7.03 -12.20 -5.84
N LEU A 41 7.68 -13.31 -6.21
CA LEU A 41 7.26 -14.10 -7.38
C LEU A 41 5.85 -14.69 -7.20
N GLY A 42 5.57 -15.26 -6.04
CA GLY A 42 4.23 -15.72 -5.67
C GLY A 42 3.23 -14.57 -5.73
N GLY A 43 3.61 -13.40 -5.22
CA GLY A 43 2.85 -12.16 -5.31
C GLY A 43 2.41 -11.80 -6.72
N VAL A 44 3.36 -11.76 -7.65
CA VAL A 44 3.10 -11.49 -9.07
C VAL A 44 2.17 -12.55 -9.66
N LEU A 45 2.46 -13.84 -9.42
CA LEU A 45 1.64 -14.93 -9.91
C LEU A 45 0.20 -14.85 -9.39
N GLY A 46 0.01 -14.62 -8.10
CA GLY A 46 -1.31 -14.44 -7.49
C GLY A 46 -2.06 -13.26 -8.12
N SER A 47 -1.42 -12.10 -8.23
CA SER A 47 -2.07 -10.92 -8.82
C SER A 47 -2.46 -11.11 -10.29
N LEU A 48 -1.67 -11.86 -11.08
CA LEU A 48 -2.04 -12.19 -12.46
C LEU A 48 -3.15 -13.22 -12.56
N LEU A 49 -3.26 -14.14 -11.60
CA LEU A 49 -4.20 -15.26 -11.66
C LEU A 49 -5.56 -14.94 -11.02
N VAL A 50 -5.69 -13.82 -10.32
CA VAL A 50 -6.88 -13.45 -9.53
C VAL A 50 -8.19 -13.41 -10.33
N TYR A 51 -8.14 -13.07 -11.60
CA TYR A 51 -9.30 -13.02 -12.49
C TYR A 51 -9.76 -14.42 -12.97
N ARG A 52 -8.91 -15.44 -12.90
CA ARG A 52 -9.24 -16.78 -13.39
C ARG A 52 -10.16 -17.52 -12.43
N SER A 53 -11.04 -18.35 -12.96
CA SER A 53 -11.85 -19.28 -12.17
C SER A 53 -11.09 -20.59 -12.02
N PHE A 54 -11.00 -21.14 -10.80
CA PHE A 54 -10.28 -22.39 -10.54
C PHE A 54 -11.22 -23.43 -9.93
N GLY A 55 -11.87 -24.23 -10.77
CA GLY A 55 -12.76 -25.29 -10.31
C GLY A 55 -13.81 -24.79 -9.30
N TRP A 56 -13.66 -25.18 -8.03
CA TRP A 56 -14.56 -24.77 -6.93
C TRP A 56 -14.37 -23.32 -6.46
N LEU A 57 -13.22 -22.69 -6.75
CA LEU A 57 -12.91 -21.27 -6.50
C LEU A 57 -13.44 -20.38 -7.64
N ASN A 58 -14.75 -20.43 -7.84
CA ASN A 58 -15.44 -19.76 -8.95
C ASN A 58 -16.06 -18.40 -8.59
N SER A 59 -15.99 -17.98 -7.33
CA SER A 59 -16.47 -16.68 -6.87
C SER A 59 -15.40 -15.94 -6.07
N ASP A 60 -15.46 -14.61 -6.10
CA ASP A 60 -14.52 -13.75 -5.38
C ASP A 60 -14.56 -13.99 -3.88
N GLN A 61 -15.74 -14.29 -3.32
CA GLN A 61 -15.89 -14.65 -1.90
C GLN A 61 -15.13 -15.95 -1.56
N LYS A 62 -15.29 -17.01 -2.36
CA LYS A 62 -14.58 -18.27 -2.11
C LYS A 62 -13.07 -18.08 -2.24
N LYS A 63 -12.63 -17.29 -3.22
CA LYS A 63 -11.22 -16.97 -3.41
C LYS A 63 -10.64 -16.24 -2.20
N ILE A 64 -11.29 -15.16 -1.72
CA ILE A 64 -10.75 -14.39 -0.60
C ILE A 64 -10.70 -15.26 0.68
N ILE A 65 -11.74 -16.05 0.96
CA ILE A 65 -11.73 -16.98 2.11
C ILE A 65 -10.59 -17.99 1.98
N PHE A 66 -10.42 -18.59 0.81
CA PHE A 66 -9.38 -19.60 0.59
C PHE A 66 -7.97 -19.03 0.72
N PHE A 67 -7.67 -17.91 0.06
CA PHE A 67 -6.33 -17.34 0.10
C PHE A 67 -6.01 -16.74 1.48
N VAL A 68 -6.93 -16.03 2.13
CA VAL A 68 -6.70 -15.58 3.52
C VAL A 68 -6.56 -16.78 4.48
N GLY A 69 -7.26 -17.89 4.23
CA GLY A 69 -7.03 -19.15 4.95
C GLY A 69 -5.64 -19.74 4.70
N LEU A 70 -5.14 -19.70 3.46
CA LEU A 70 -3.77 -20.09 3.11
C LEU A 70 -2.75 -19.21 3.83
N GLN A 71 -2.96 -17.89 3.89
CA GLN A 71 -2.12 -16.97 4.69
C GLN A 71 -2.09 -17.36 6.17
N ALA A 72 -3.24 -17.69 6.75
CA ALA A 72 -3.31 -18.14 8.15
C ALA A 72 -2.54 -19.44 8.37
N PHE A 73 -2.64 -20.39 7.44
CA PHE A 73 -1.85 -21.62 7.47
C PHE A 73 -0.34 -21.33 7.37
N CYS A 74 0.08 -20.48 6.43
CA CYS A 74 1.49 -20.08 6.30
C CYS A 74 2.03 -19.36 7.55
N SER A 75 1.17 -18.62 8.25
CA SER A 75 1.51 -17.89 9.47
C SER A 75 1.96 -18.80 10.62
N LEU A 76 1.52 -20.07 10.65
CA LEU A 76 1.95 -21.07 11.62
C LEU A 76 3.44 -21.43 11.51
N PHE A 77 4.06 -21.15 10.36
CA PHE A 77 5.46 -21.44 10.10
C PHE A 77 6.37 -20.23 10.35
N TYR A 78 5.81 -19.06 10.68
CA TYR A 78 6.61 -17.87 10.99
C TYR A 78 7.29 -18.01 12.37
N PRO A 79 8.59 -17.68 12.53
CA PRO A 79 9.48 -17.04 11.54
C PRO A 79 10.26 -18.01 10.64
N SER A 80 10.21 -19.32 10.89
CA SER A 80 10.96 -20.37 10.18
C SER A 80 10.35 -20.73 8.80
N LEU A 81 10.21 -19.73 7.94
CA LEU A 81 9.61 -19.89 6.61
C LEU A 81 10.64 -20.48 5.63
N ASN A 82 10.24 -21.48 4.84
CA ASN A 82 11.05 -21.96 3.71
C ASN A 82 10.54 -21.37 2.39
N LEU A 83 11.28 -21.55 1.29
CA LEU A 83 10.94 -21.00 -0.02
C LEU A 83 9.55 -21.43 -0.53
N VAL A 84 9.07 -22.62 -0.17
CA VAL A 84 7.74 -23.12 -0.57
C VAL A 84 6.65 -22.36 0.19
N VAL A 85 6.79 -22.22 1.50
CA VAL A 85 5.84 -21.46 2.33
C VAL A 85 5.83 -19.99 1.93
N LEU A 86 7.00 -19.41 1.64
CA LEU A 86 7.11 -18.04 1.12
C LEU A 86 6.42 -17.87 -0.23
N GLY A 87 6.59 -18.84 -1.14
CA GLY A 87 5.89 -18.84 -2.42
C GLY A 87 4.37 -18.91 -2.26
N ALA A 88 3.87 -19.81 -1.39
CA ALA A 88 2.45 -19.96 -1.10
C ALA A 88 1.86 -18.69 -0.45
N LEU A 89 2.57 -18.12 0.52
CA LEU A 89 2.19 -16.86 1.15
C LEU A 89 2.19 -15.71 0.14
N GLY A 90 3.17 -15.67 -0.76
CA GLY A 90 3.22 -14.70 -1.86
C GLY A 90 2.00 -14.79 -2.75
N VAL A 91 1.63 -16.00 -3.20
CA VAL A 91 0.41 -16.23 -3.99
C VAL A 91 -0.82 -15.78 -3.23
N SER A 92 -0.89 -16.07 -1.93
CA SER A 92 -1.98 -15.62 -1.08
C SER A 92 -2.14 -14.09 -1.09
N LEU A 93 -1.07 -13.36 -0.75
CA LEU A 93 -1.07 -11.89 -0.73
C LEU A 93 -1.37 -11.30 -2.12
N GLY A 94 -0.82 -11.91 -3.16
CA GLY A 94 -1.04 -11.51 -4.55
C GLY A 94 -2.48 -11.68 -5.02
N MET A 95 -3.17 -12.73 -4.56
CA MET A 95 -4.60 -12.97 -4.84
C MET A 95 -5.51 -12.11 -3.97
N SER A 96 -5.18 -11.93 -2.67
CA SER A 96 -6.03 -11.22 -1.73
C SER A 96 -6.04 -9.71 -1.99
N ALA A 97 -4.92 -9.11 -2.38
CA ALA A 97 -4.85 -7.65 -2.56
C ALA A 97 -5.82 -7.08 -3.63
N PRO A 98 -5.88 -7.59 -4.88
CA PRO A 98 -6.87 -7.14 -5.87
C PRO A 98 -8.32 -7.40 -5.42
N LEU A 99 -8.58 -8.54 -4.77
CA LEU A 99 -9.92 -8.86 -4.27
C LEU A 99 -10.34 -7.90 -3.15
N LEU A 100 -9.45 -7.62 -2.21
CA LEU A 100 -9.66 -6.64 -1.14
C LEU A 100 -9.99 -5.27 -1.73
N ILE A 101 -9.18 -4.78 -2.67
CA ILE A 101 -9.44 -3.49 -3.33
C ILE A 101 -10.81 -3.48 -4.02
N LYS A 102 -11.21 -4.56 -4.69
CA LYS A 102 -12.54 -4.68 -5.29
C LYS A 102 -13.66 -4.55 -4.24
N PHE A 103 -13.53 -5.23 -3.09
CA PHE A 103 -14.53 -5.15 -2.01
C PHE A 103 -14.59 -3.78 -1.33
N THR A 104 -13.54 -2.97 -1.45
CA THR A 104 -13.47 -1.63 -0.88
C THR A 104 -14.20 -0.56 -1.69
N LYS A 105 -14.63 -0.86 -2.94
CA LYS A 105 -15.40 0.08 -3.77
C LYS A 105 -16.49 0.73 -2.93
N GLY A 106 -16.64 2.05 -2.96
CA GLY A 106 -17.70 2.78 -2.24
C GLY A 106 -17.64 2.80 -0.71
N ARG A 107 -16.65 2.16 -0.07
CA ARG A 107 -16.52 2.04 1.39
C ARG A 107 -15.41 2.94 1.95
N TYR A 108 -15.35 4.18 1.46
CA TYR A 108 -14.21 5.06 1.73
C TYR A 108 -14.04 5.41 3.21
N THR A 109 -15.13 5.46 3.97
CA THR A 109 -15.07 5.68 5.42
C THR A 109 -14.47 4.47 6.13
N GLU A 110 -14.93 3.26 5.81
CA GLU A 110 -14.38 2.02 6.36
C GLU A 110 -12.89 1.86 6.00
N ILE A 111 -12.49 2.17 4.76
CA ILE A 111 -11.08 2.16 4.35
C ILE A 111 -10.26 3.16 5.17
N ALA A 112 -10.75 4.40 5.33
CA ALA A 112 -10.02 5.43 6.07
C ALA A 112 -9.80 5.03 7.52
N ILE A 113 -10.83 4.48 8.17
CA ILE A 113 -10.73 3.96 9.54
C ILE A 113 -9.79 2.75 9.60
N ALA A 114 -9.92 1.80 8.67
CA ALA A 114 -9.09 0.60 8.63
C ALA A 114 -7.61 0.93 8.46
N LEU A 115 -7.27 1.86 7.55
CA LEU A 115 -5.90 2.34 7.37
C LEU A 115 -5.40 3.14 8.59
N GLY A 116 -6.23 3.98 9.19
CA GLY A 116 -5.87 4.69 10.43
C GLY A 116 -5.51 3.72 11.56
N VAL A 117 -6.33 2.68 11.77
CA VAL A 117 -6.07 1.60 12.73
C VAL A 117 -4.80 0.84 12.35
N THR A 118 -4.62 0.53 11.06
CA THR A 118 -3.44 -0.16 10.55
C THR A 118 -2.17 0.59 10.91
N TYR A 119 -2.09 1.88 10.58
CA TYR A 119 -0.91 2.68 10.86
C TYR A 119 -0.68 2.85 12.35
N ALA A 120 -1.72 3.10 13.15
CA ALA A 120 -1.57 3.21 14.60
C ALA A 120 -1.00 1.93 15.23
N ILE A 121 -1.55 0.76 14.90
CA ILE A 121 -1.07 -0.53 15.41
C ILE A 121 0.33 -0.82 14.87
N SER A 122 0.57 -0.61 13.57
CA SER A 122 1.83 -0.94 12.94
C SER A 122 2.98 -0.06 13.43
N THR A 123 2.74 1.24 13.65
CA THR A 123 3.73 2.12 14.28
C THR A 123 4.00 1.71 15.72
N ALA A 124 2.97 1.41 16.51
CA ALA A 124 3.14 1.00 17.90
C ALA A 124 3.92 -0.31 18.04
N LEU A 125 3.76 -1.23 17.09
CA LEU A 125 4.44 -2.53 17.07
C LEU A 125 5.68 -2.56 16.18
N PHE A 126 6.10 -1.43 15.61
CA PHE A 126 7.18 -1.39 14.63
C PHE A 126 8.51 -1.90 15.21
N THR A 127 8.82 -1.54 16.45
CA THR A 127 10.05 -1.94 17.15
C THR A 127 9.95 -3.33 17.80
N TYR A 128 8.80 -4.01 17.70
CA TYR A 128 8.66 -5.37 18.21
C TYR A 128 9.49 -6.33 17.35
N ALA A 129 10.40 -7.09 17.98
CA ALA A 129 11.39 -7.89 17.27
C ALA A 129 10.76 -8.85 16.24
N PRO A 130 11.19 -8.84 14.96
CA PRO A 130 10.59 -9.66 13.91
C PRO A 130 10.51 -11.14 14.26
N LEU A 131 11.58 -11.71 14.79
CA LEU A 131 11.63 -13.13 15.18
C LEU A 131 10.55 -13.53 16.20
N LEU A 132 9.97 -12.58 16.93
CA LEU A 132 8.93 -12.81 17.93
C LEU A 132 7.51 -12.52 17.41
N ARG A 133 7.35 -12.15 16.13
CA ARG A 133 6.05 -11.79 15.53
C ARG A 133 5.18 -13.01 15.14
N GLY A 134 5.55 -14.24 15.48
CA GLY A 134 4.77 -15.45 15.14
C GLY A 134 3.32 -15.42 15.63
N ASN A 135 3.11 -15.18 16.94
CA ASN A 135 1.75 -15.05 17.48
C ASN A 135 0.98 -13.89 16.86
N LEU A 136 1.67 -12.79 16.50
CA LEU A 136 1.07 -11.65 15.84
C LEU A 136 0.62 -12.00 14.42
N ALA A 137 1.44 -12.72 13.65
CA ALA A 137 1.10 -13.21 12.31
C ALA A 137 -0.14 -14.11 12.35
N ILE A 138 -0.19 -15.03 13.31
CA ILE A 138 -1.33 -15.93 13.52
C ILE A 138 -2.58 -15.12 13.91
N ALA A 139 -2.48 -14.23 14.88
CA ALA A 139 -3.62 -13.43 15.34
C ALA A 139 -4.21 -12.57 14.21
N LEU A 140 -3.36 -11.82 13.48
CA LEU A 140 -3.80 -10.96 12.38
C LEU A 140 -4.46 -11.79 11.25
N SER A 141 -3.84 -12.90 10.86
CA SER A 141 -4.37 -13.76 9.79
C SER A 141 -5.66 -14.48 10.19
N LEU A 142 -5.81 -14.91 11.45
CA LEU A 142 -7.06 -15.52 11.94
C LEU A 142 -8.20 -14.50 12.04
N VAL A 143 -7.92 -13.26 12.46
CA VAL A 143 -8.92 -12.18 12.44
C VAL A 143 -9.38 -11.90 11.02
N ALA A 144 -8.44 -11.75 10.08
CA ALA A 144 -8.76 -11.56 8.65
C ALA A 144 -9.58 -12.75 8.10
N PHE A 145 -9.15 -13.98 8.37
CA PHE A 145 -9.84 -15.19 7.93
C PHE A 145 -11.27 -15.27 8.46
N THR A 146 -11.46 -15.02 9.76
CA THR A 146 -12.78 -15.03 10.39
C THR A 146 -13.69 -13.95 9.79
N CYS A 147 -13.18 -12.73 9.60
CA CYS A 147 -13.96 -11.65 9.01
C CYS A 147 -14.29 -11.90 7.53
N SER A 148 -13.44 -12.62 6.79
CA SER A 148 -13.64 -12.91 5.36
C SER A 148 -14.95 -13.69 5.08
N PHE A 149 -15.40 -14.52 6.02
CA PHE A 149 -16.67 -15.24 5.90
C PHE A 149 -17.88 -14.30 5.82
N PHE A 150 -17.79 -13.09 6.37
CA PHE A 150 -18.89 -12.13 6.44
C PHE A 150 -18.91 -11.12 5.29
N ILE A 151 -17.97 -11.19 4.34
CA ILE A 151 -17.89 -10.28 3.19
C ILE A 151 -19.16 -10.32 2.32
N HIS A 152 -19.83 -11.48 2.20
CA HIS A 152 -21.09 -11.58 1.45
C HIS A 152 -22.26 -10.80 2.06
N ARG A 153 -22.16 -10.43 3.35
CA ARG A 153 -23.19 -9.65 4.05
C ARG A 153 -22.98 -8.14 3.90
N LEU A 154 -21.98 -7.74 3.12
CA LEU A 154 -21.75 -6.35 2.80
C LEU A 154 -22.97 -5.81 2.04
N PRO A 155 -23.64 -4.76 2.54
CA PRO A 155 -24.80 -4.21 1.86
C PRO A 155 -24.39 -3.70 0.48
N GLU A 156 -25.23 -3.97 -0.52
CA GLU A 156 -25.04 -3.42 -1.86
C GLU A 156 -25.04 -1.89 -1.81
N HIS A 157 -24.25 -1.27 -2.69
CA HIS A 157 -24.17 0.18 -2.75
C HIS A 157 -25.46 0.73 -3.31
N ARG A 158 -26.13 1.55 -2.51
CA ARG A 158 -27.38 2.22 -2.90
C ARG A 158 -27.18 3.25 -4.02
N VAL A 159 -25.94 3.61 -4.32
CA VAL A 159 -25.57 4.54 -5.39
C VAL A 159 -24.63 3.82 -6.33
N GLU A 160 -24.97 3.83 -7.62
CA GLU A 160 -24.14 3.27 -8.66
C GLU A 160 -22.86 4.11 -8.78
N ILE A 161 -21.72 3.54 -8.39
CA ILE A 161 -20.43 4.19 -8.51
C ILE A 161 -19.89 3.86 -9.89
N GLU A 162 -19.93 4.85 -10.79
CA GLU A 162 -19.38 4.75 -12.14
C GLU A 162 -17.96 4.19 -12.12
N SER A 163 -17.75 3.15 -12.94
CA SER A 163 -16.42 2.64 -13.19
C SER A 163 -15.61 3.70 -13.93
N GLN A 164 -14.46 4.07 -13.38
CA GLN A 164 -13.55 5.01 -14.04
C GLN A 164 -12.50 4.24 -14.84
N SER A 165 -12.18 4.73 -16.03
CA SER A 165 -10.95 4.34 -16.71
C SER A 165 -9.76 5.05 -16.06
N LEU A 166 -8.63 4.36 -15.96
CA LEU A 166 -7.38 4.95 -15.51
C LEU A 166 -6.50 5.20 -16.72
N SER A 167 -5.98 6.42 -16.84
CA SER A 167 -4.98 6.73 -17.86
C SER A 167 -3.66 6.03 -17.53
N VAL A 168 -2.85 5.79 -18.56
CA VAL A 168 -1.49 5.25 -18.40
C VAL A 168 -0.67 6.14 -17.48
N TYR A 169 -0.78 7.46 -17.63
CA TYR A 169 -0.14 8.44 -16.75
C TYR A 169 -0.49 8.19 -15.28
N ALA A 170 -1.79 8.05 -14.95
CA ALA A 170 -2.21 7.83 -13.57
C ALA A 170 -1.64 6.52 -12.99
N VAL A 171 -1.59 5.45 -13.79
CA VAL A 171 -0.99 4.17 -13.37
C VAL A 171 0.52 4.31 -13.12
N LEU A 172 1.24 4.99 -14.02
CA LEU A 172 2.68 5.23 -13.88
C LEU A 172 2.99 6.12 -12.67
N SER A 173 2.22 7.18 -12.42
CA SER A 173 2.38 8.02 -11.23
C SER A 173 2.20 7.21 -9.94
N MET A 174 1.16 6.37 -9.86
CA MET A 174 0.96 5.49 -8.70
C MET A 174 2.11 4.49 -8.51
N ALA A 175 2.65 3.95 -9.60
CA ALA A 175 3.82 3.07 -9.54
C ALA A 175 5.05 3.82 -9.01
N ILE A 176 5.31 5.02 -9.52
CA ILE A 176 6.42 5.84 -9.04
C ILE A 176 6.23 6.21 -7.55
N TRP A 177 5.02 6.55 -7.09
CA TRP A 177 4.79 6.81 -5.66
C TRP A 177 5.09 5.61 -4.78
N ALA A 178 4.68 4.41 -5.20
CA ALA A 178 4.99 3.18 -4.49
C ALA A 178 6.51 2.89 -4.48
N PHE A 179 7.22 3.21 -5.57
CA PHE A 179 8.67 3.15 -5.61
C PHE A 179 9.31 4.13 -4.62
N LEU A 180 8.87 5.39 -4.61
CA LEU A 180 9.40 6.44 -3.73
C LEU A 180 9.20 6.08 -2.25
N ASP A 181 8.02 5.54 -1.91
CA ASP A 181 7.75 5.06 -0.56
C ASP A 181 8.69 3.91 -0.18
N ALA A 182 8.71 2.83 -0.96
CA ALA A 182 9.55 1.67 -0.64
C ALA A 182 11.05 2.03 -0.58
N ASN A 183 11.51 2.92 -1.45
CA ASN A 183 12.89 3.39 -1.47
C ASN A 183 13.25 4.20 -0.22
N LEU A 184 12.46 5.22 0.11
CA LEU A 184 12.75 6.05 1.28
C LEU A 184 12.55 5.28 2.58
N PHE A 185 11.51 4.44 2.67
CA PHE A 185 11.23 3.59 3.83
C PHE A 185 12.42 2.69 4.16
N GLU A 186 12.93 1.96 3.16
CA GLU A 186 14.03 1.03 3.35
C GLU A 186 15.35 1.76 3.68
N THR A 187 15.61 2.88 3.01
CA THR A 187 16.78 3.73 3.31
C THR A 187 16.75 4.23 4.76
N LEU A 188 15.60 4.71 5.24
CA LEU A 188 15.43 5.18 6.62
C LEU A 188 15.47 4.06 7.66
N SER A 189 15.03 2.86 7.29
CA SER A 189 15.11 1.67 8.16
C SER A 189 16.54 1.23 8.44
N ARG A 190 17.48 1.57 7.54
CA ARG A 190 18.90 1.21 7.64
C ARG A 190 19.80 2.35 8.07
N SER A 191 19.34 3.59 7.96
CA SER A 191 20.20 4.74 8.19
C SER A 191 20.63 4.81 9.66
N PRO A 192 21.95 4.76 9.95
CA PRO A 192 22.44 4.99 11.30
C PRO A 192 22.36 6.47 11.69
N ASP A 193 22.39 7.37 10.70
CA ASP A 193 22.52 8.82 10.84
C ASP A 193 21.19 9.53 11.08
N ILE A 194 20.12 9.07 10.43
CA ILE A 194 18.76 9.62 10.59
C ILE A 194 17.79 8.48 10.82
N SER A 195 17.36 8.32 12.07
CA SER A 195 16.51 7.21 12.46
C SER A 195 15.17 7.71 12.97
N ILE A 196 14.21 7.79 12.05
CA ILE A 196 12.85 8.21 12.37
C ILE A 196 12.03 7.08 13.00
N TRP A 197 12.42 5.82 12.81
CA TRP A 197 11.65 4.65 13.25
C TRP A 197 11.94 4.20 14.69
N ARG A 198 12.60 5.03 15.51
CA ARG A 198 12.97 4.69 16.89
C ARG A 198 11.85 4.99 17.90
N ALA A 199 11.98 4.40 19.08
CA ALA A 199 11.03 4.51 20.19
C ALA A 199 10.81 5.94 20.74
N GLN A 200 11.54 6.94 20.30
CA GLN A 200 11.35 8.33 20.75
C GLN A 200 10.36 9.09 19.86
N THR A 201 10.20 8.70 18.60
CA THR A 201 9.39 9.40 17.59
C THR A 201 8.11 8.67 17.21
N TRP A 202 7.86 7.47 17.77
CA TRP A 202 6.67 6.66 17.43
C TRP A 202 5.35 7.42 17.57
N HIS A 203 5.21 8.24 18.63
CA HIS A 203 3.99 9.00 18.88
C HIS A 203 3.77 10.10 17.84
N ILE A 204 4.85 10.76 17.40
CA ILE A 204 4.81 11.74 16.30
C ILE A 204 4.35 11.03 15.02
N ILE A 205 4.99 9.91 14.69
CA ILE A 205 4.67 9.12 13.50
C ILE A 205 3.20 8.68 13.52
N SER A 206 2.71 8.13 14.63
CA SER A 206 1.32 7.71 14.78
C SER A 206 0.34 8.86 14.57
N VAL A 207 0.59 10.03 15.17
CA VAL A 207 -0.27 11.21 15.00
C VAL A 207 -0.29 11.65 13.54
N PHE A 208 0.86 11.76 12.90
CA PHE A 208 0.93 12.24 11.52
C PHE A 208 0.41 11.23 10.49
N HIS A 209 0.44 9.92 10.78
CA HIS A 209 -0.33 8.95 10.01
C HIS A 209 -1.84 9.23 10.08
N LEU A 210 -2.38 9.46 11.28
CA LEU A 210 -3.80 9.76 11.46
C LEU A 210 -4.20 11.10 10.81
N VAL A 211 -3.36 12.12 10.92
CA VAL A 211 -3.58 13.42 10.26
C VAL A 211 -3.54 13.27 8.74
N GLY A 212 -2.58 12.53 8.19
CA GLY A 212 -2.49 12.25 6.75
C GLY A 212 -3.71 11.49 6.22
N MET A 213 -4.14 10.45 6.95
CA MET A 213 -5.37 9.71 6.64
C MET A 213 -6.62 10.60 6.68
N GLY A 214 -6.76 11.41 7.74
CA GLY A 214 -7.87 12.34 7.91
C GLY A 214 -7.93 13.37 6.78
N ALA A 215 -6.79 13.99 6.46
CA ALA A 215 -6.68 14.94 5.35
C ALA A 215 -7.06 14.31 4.01
N ALA A 216 -6.53 13.12 3.70
CA ALA A 216 -6.83 12.43 2.46
C ALA A 216 -8.32 12.05 2.34
N TYR A 217 -8.94 11.62 3.44
CA TYR A 217 -10.37 11.30 3.48
C TYR A 217 -11.25 12.54 3.33
N LEU A 218 -10.97 13.62 4.06
CA LEU A 218 -11.79 14.83 4.05
C LEU A 218 -11.65 15.60 2.73
N LEU A 219 -10.45 15.67 2.16
CA LEU A 219 -10.15 16.40 0.92
C LEU A 219 -10.29 15.55 -0.35
N ARG A 220 -10.75 14.29 -0.20
CA ARG A 220 -10.75 13.27 -1.26
C ARG A 220 -11.44 13.73 -2.55
N ASP A 221 -12.49 14.55 -2.44
CA ASP A 221 -13.32 15.00 -3.56
C ASP A 221 -12.99 16.45 -3.96
N THR A 222 -12.72 17.32 -2.98
CA THR A 222 -12.34 18.72 -3.19
C THR A 222 -11.03 18.88 -3.97
N LEU A 223 -10.02 18.05 -3.69
CA LEU A 223 -8.69 18.13 -4.32
C LEU A 223 -8.44 17.03 -5.36
N LYS A 224 -9.50 16.45 -5.94
CA LYS A 224 -9.40 15.26 -6.81
C LYS A 224 -8.39 15.41 -7.96
N GLU A 225 -8.32 16.59 -8.58
CA GLU A 225 -7.44 16.92 -9.71
C GLU A 225 -6.01 17.27 -9.24
N HIS A 226 -5.83 17.65 -7.98
CA HIS A 226 -4.56 18.12 -7.43
C HIS A 226 -3.83 17.08 -6.58
N HIS A 227 -4.46 15.95 -6.24
CA HIS A 227 -3.82 14.90 -5.43
C HIS A 227 -2.47 14.45 -5.98
N SER A 228 -2.34 14.36 -7.31
CA SER A 228 -1.11 13.90 -7.96
C SER A 228 0.06 14.84 -7.67
N PHE A 229 -0.12 16.13 -7.94
CA PHE A 229 0.84 17.19 -7.60
C PHE A 229 1.14 17.24 -6.09
N ILE A 230 0.11 17.20 -5.23
CA ILE A 230 0.28 17.23 -3.77
C ILE A 230 1.15 16.08 -3.29
N ILE A 231 0.87 14.85 -3.74
CA ILE A 231 1.65 13.67 -3.35
C ILE A 231 3.12 13.81 -3.76
N VAL A 232 3.38 14.27 -4.98
CA VAL A 232 4.76 14.43 -5.48
C VAL A 232 5.49 15.54 -4.71
N SER A 233 4.86 16.67 -4.43
CA SER A 233 5.46 17.73 -3.61
C SER A 233 5.76 17.26 -2.18
N LEU A 234 4.88 16.45 -1.60
CA LEU A 234 5.07 15.86 -0.27
C LEU A 234 6.23 14.84 -0.25
N PHE A 235 6.37 14.00 -1.28
CA PHE A 235 7.54 13.15 -1.44
C PHE A 235 8.82 13.97 -1.64
N ALA A 236 8.78 15.03 -2.45
CA ALA A 236 9.91 15.94 -2.62
C ALA A 236 10.37 16.54 -1.28
N LEU A 237 9.42 17.00 -0.46
CA LEU A 237 9.69 17.49 0.89
C LEU A 237 10.29 16.38 1.77
N SER A 238 9.78 15.16 1.72
CA SER A 238 10.30 14.03 2.49
C SER A 238 11.76 13.71 2.12
N TYR A 239 12.09 13.65 0.82
CA TYR A 239 13.45 13.44 0.35
C TYR A 239 14.38 14.61 0.69
N MET A 240 13.90 15.85 0.64
CA MET A 240 14.66 17.03 1.04
C MET A 240 14.96 17.02 2.55
N LEU A 241 13.99 16.65 3.39
CA LEU A 241 14.18 16.51 4.83
C LEU A 241 15.15 15.37 5.18
N TYR A 242 15.10 14.26 4.43
CA TYR A 242 16.10 13.21 4.53
C TYR A 242 17.51 13.73 4.16
N ALA A 243 17.65 14.43 3.04
CA ALA A 243 18.94 14.96 2.58
C ALA A 243 19.53 16.01 3.55
N SER A 244 18.68 16.81 4.20
CA SER A 244 19.06 17.79 5.22
C SER A 244 19.24 17.20 6.63
N ARG A 245 18.98 15.89 6.80
CA ARG A 245 19.07 15.17 8.08
C ARG A 245 18.10 15.68 9.16
N GLU A 246 16.95 16.23 8.78
CA GLU A 246 15.93 16.77 9.67
C GLU A 246 14.97 15.67 10.20
N ALA A 247 15.44 14.89 11.17
CA ALA A 247 14.73 13.71 11.67
C ALA A 247 13.32 13.98 12.22
N VAL A 248 13.13 15.07 12.98
CA VAL A 248 11.85 15.39 13.62
C VAL A 248 10.81 15.80 12.59
N LEU A 249 11.16 16.71 11.68
CA LEU A 249 10.26 17.13 10.60
C LEU A 249 9.97 15.98 9.65
N LEU A 250 10.96 15.14 9.33
CA LEU A 250 10.75 13.96 8.51
C LEU A 250 9.78 12.97 9.18
N SER A 251 9.85 12.79 10.51
CA SER A 251 8.92 11.98 11.30
C SER A 251 7.49 12.53 11.32
N MET A 252 7.27 13.76 10.88
CA MET A 252 5.95 14.36 10.70
C MET A 252 5.49 14.22 9.25
N VAL A 253 6.31 14.69 8.31
CA VAL A 253 5.93 14.79 6.89
C VAL A 253 5.78 13.41 6.28
N TYR A 254 6.75 12.52 6.47
CA TYR A 254 6.77 11.26 5.74
C TYR A 254 5.59 10.32 6.11
N PRO A 255 5.26 10.10 7.39
CA PRO A 255 4.04 9.36 7.80
C PRO A 255 2.74 9.96 7.26
N PHE A 256 2.67 11.29 7.18
CA PHE A 256 1.55 11.98 6.53
C PHE A 256 1.48 11.60 5.05
N VAL A 257 2.60 11.66 4.31
CA VAL A 257 2.65 11.31 2.88
C VAL A 257 2.18 9.88 2.67
N ILE A 258 2.74 8.93 3.42
CA ILE A 258 2.44 7.50 3.31
C ILE A 258 0.94 7.25 3.42
N SER A 259 0.33 7.81 4.44
CA SER A 259 -1.10 7.68 4.69
C SER A 259 -1.93 8.30 3.58
N TYR A 260 -1.54 9.51 3.17
CA TYR A 260 -2.28 10.30 2.22
C TYR A 260 -2.32 9.61 0.85
N TYR A 261 -1.15 9.23 0.33
CA TYR A 261 -1.06 8.64 -1.00
C TYR A 261 -1.71 7.24 -1.04
N ASN A 262 -1.55 6.42 0.00
CA ASN A 262 -2.15 5.08 0.05
C ASN A 262 -3.69 5.13 0.01
N PHE A 263 -4.30 6.07 0.74
CA PHE A 263 -5.74 6.28 0.64
C PHE A 263 -6.17 6.71 -0.76
N VAL A 264 -5.44 7.64 -1.39
CA VAL A 264 -5.73 8.12 -2.75
C VAL A 264 -5.62 6.98 -3.78
N ILE A 265 -4.58 6.14 -3.70
CA ILE A 265 -4.42 4.96 -4.56
C ILE A 265 -5.58 4.00 -4.37
N LEU A 266 -5.90 3.59 -3.14
CA LEU A 266 -6.99 2.65 -2.87
C LEU A 266 -8.33 3.19 -3.36
N LYS A 267 -8.63 4.47 -3.12
CA LYS A 267 -9.84 5.10 -3.63
C LYS A 267 -9.91 5.01 -5.15
N ARG A 268 -8.83 5.34 -5.87
CA ARG A 268 -8.79 5.29 -7.35
C ARG A 268 -8.92 3.86 -7.87
N LEU A 269 -8.15 2.91 -7.32
CA LEU A 269 -8.18 1.51 -7.75
C LEU A 269 -9.49 0.81 -7.42
N SER A 270 -10.13 1.13 -6.29
CA SER A 270 -11.43 0.55 -5.92
C SER A 270 -12.56 0.90 -6.90
N LYS A 271 -12.41 1.97 -7.68
CA LYS A 271 -13.36 2.34 -8.74
C LYS A 271 -13.19 1.50 -10.01
N LEU A 272 -12.09 0.74 -10.13
CA LEU A 272 -11.94 -0.23 -11.20
C LEU A 272 -12.87 -1.43 -10.97
N GLY A 273 -13.74 -1.72 -11.94
CA GLY A 273 -14.58 -2.92 -11.91
C GLY A 273 -13.87 -4.19 -12.41
N ASN A 274 -12.77 -4.04 -13.15
CA ASN A 274 -12.10 -5.14 -13.85
C ASN A 274 -10.96 -5.73 -13.01
N LEU A 275 -11.19 -6.94 -12.50
CA LEU A 275 -10.24 -7.66 -11.64
C LEU A 275 -8.94 -8.05 -12.36
N ARG A 276 -8.99 -8.31 -13.68
CA ARG A 276 -7.78 -8.59 -14.48
C ARG A 276 -6.90 -7.35 -14.58
N LEU A 277 -7.50 -6.20 -14.87
CA LEU A 277 -6.78 -4.92 -14.94
C LEU A 277 -6.20 -4.55 -13.58
N LEU A 278 -7.00 -4.71 -12.52
CA LEU A 278 -6.55 -4.47 -11.14
C LEU A 278 -5.37 -5.36 -10.77
N GLY A 279 -5.42 -6.66 -11.12
CA GLY A 279 -4.30 -7.58 -10.95
C GLY A 279 -3.02 -7.14 -11.67
N MET A 280 -3.12 -6.71 -12.93
CA MET A 280 -1.98 -6.18 -13.69
C MET A 280 -1.41 -4.89 -13.08
N ILE A 281 -2.27 -3.98 -12.62
CA ILE A 281 -1.84 -2.76 -11.95
C ILE A 281 -1.11 -3.10 -10.65
N MET A 282 -1.62 -4.04 -9.85
CA MET A 282 -0.95 -4.48 -8.62
C MET A 282 0.41 -5.14 -8.86
N VAL A 283 0.60 -5.84 -9.99
CA VAL A 283 1.94 -6.28 -10.43
C VAL A 283 2.86 -5.09 -10.62
N LEU A 284 2.42 -4.09 -11.38
CA LEU A 284 3.26 -2.93 -11.65
C LEU A 284 3.55 -2.09 -10.41
N THR A 285 2.54 -1.78 -9.60
CA THR A 285 2.67 -0.87 -8.44
C THR A 285 3.22 -1.58 -7.21
N GLY A 286 2.61 -2.70 -6.81
CA GLY A 286 2.93 -3.39 -5.55
C GLY A 286 4.19 -4.23 -5.64
N TRP A 287 4.38 -4.97 -6.74
CA TRP A 287 5.47 -5.94 -6.86
C TRP A 287 6.70 -5.37 -7.58
N ILE A 288 6.51 -4.77 -8.76
CA ILE A 288 7.61 -4.22 -9.56
C ILE A 288 8.11 -2.91 -8.95
N ALA A 289 7.24 -1.91 -8.78
CA ALA A 289 7.69 -0.60 -8.33
C ALA A 289 8.09 -0.60 -6.84
N GLY A 290 7.27 -1.21 -5.97
CA GLY A 290 7.65 -1.41 -4.56
C GLY A 290 8.93 -2.23 -4.40
N GLY A 291 9.06 -3.35 -5.12
CA GLY A 291 10.29 -4.15 -5.13
C GLY A 291 11.49 -3.40 -5.71
N GLY A 292 11.31 -2.63 -6.77
CA GLY A 292 12.34 -1.79 -7.37
C GLY A 292 12.83 -0.69 -6.41
N GLY A 293 11.93 -0.08 -5.65
CA GLY A 293 12.25 0.90 -4.62
C GLY A 293 13.13 0.30 -3.52
N LEU A 294 12.73 -0.89 -3.03
CA LEU A 294 13.52 -1.70 -2.10
C LEU A 294 14.92 -1.99 -2.66
N LEU A 295 15.02 -2.57 -3.86
CA LEU A 295 16.31 -2.89 -4.49
C LEU A 295 17.20 -1.66 -4.67
N SER A 296 16.61 -0.53 -5.06
CA SER A 296 17.31 0.74 -5.20
C SER A 296 17.88 1.21 -3.85
N ALA A 297 17.13 1.06 -2.75
CA ALA A 297 17.61 1.40 -1.42
C ALA A 297 18.73 0.47 -0.95
N LEU A 298 18.58 -0.84 -1.18
CA LEU A 298 19.61 -1.85 -0.88
C LEU A 298 20.93 -1.59 -1.60
N GLY A 299 20.86 -1.09 -2.84
CA GLY A 299 22.03 -0.70 -3.63
C GLY A 299 22.60 0.69 -3.30
N GLY A 300 22.02 1.42 -2.35
CA GLY A 300 22.44 2.79 -2.03
C GLY A 300 22.01 3.85 -3.06
N TYR A 301 21.09 3.52 -3.97
CA TYR A 301 20.68 4.35 -5.09
C TYR A 301 19.48 5.27 -4.76
N THR A 302 19.42 5.83 -3.54
CA THR A 302 18.31 6.71 -3.11
C THR A 302 18.09 7.91 -4.04
N TYR A 303 19.15 8.39 -4.72
CA TYR A 303 19.06 9.47 -5.70
C TYR A 303 18.16 9.14 -6.91
N VAL A 304 17.88 7.87 -7.21
CA VAL A 304 16.92 7.46 -8.25
C VAL A 304 15.52 7.96 -7.91
N GLY A 305 15.16 7.98 -6.62
CA GLY A 305 13.91 8.60 -6.16
C GLY A 305 13.84 10.10 -6.50
N VAL A 306 14.95 10.83 -6.34
CA VAL A 306 15.03 12.26 -6.69
C VAL A 306 14.80 12.47 -8.19
N ILE A 307 15.37 11.61 -9.04
CA ILE A 307 15.15 11.65 -10.50
C ILE A 307 13.66 11.49 -10.81
N PHE A 308 13.00 10.49 -10.21
CA PHE A 308 11.57 10.28 -10.42
C PHE A 308 10.69 11.42 -9.90
N ILE A 309 11.05 12.03 -8.76
CA ILE A 309 10.38 13.23 -8.25
C ILE A 309 10.49 14.37 -9.26
N CYS A 310 11.70 14.66 -9.76
CA CYS A 310 11.91 15.71 -10.77
C CYS A 310 11.08 15.45 -12.04
N LEU A 311 11.08 14.21 -12.55
CA LEU A 311 10.30 13.83 -13.72
C LEU A 311 8.79 14.04 -13.49
N LEU A 312 8.27 13.61 -12.34
CA LEU A 312 6.86 13.81 -12.01
C LEU A 312 6.50 15.28 -11.83
N LEU A 313 7.31 16.08 -11.13
CA LEU A 313 7.07 17.52 -10.98
C LEU A 313 7.04 18.23 -12.34
N CYS A 314 7.98 17.92 -13.24
CA CYS A 314 7.98 18.46 -14.59
C CYS A 314 6.70 18.10 -15.35
N ALA A 315 6.25 16.83 -15.24
CA ALA A 315 5.01 16.39 -15.88
C ALA A 315 3.77 17.10 -15.32
N GLU A 316 3.68 17.27 -14.00
CA GLU A 316 2.57 17.97 -13.34
C GLU A 316 2.54 19.46 -13.70
N ILE A 317 3.69 20.14 -13.68
CA ILE A 317 3.81 21.56 -14.06
C ILE A 317 3.43 21.74 -15.53
N TYR A 318 3.93 20.88 -16.42
CA TYR A 318 3.59 20.92 -17.83
C TYR A 318 2.08 20.73 -18.05
N SER A 319 1.47 19.73 -17.38
CA SER A 319 0.03 19.47 -17.43
C SER A 319 -0.77 20.72 -17.00
N PHE A 320 -0.37 21.36 -15.90
CA PHE A 320 -1.01 22.58 -15.41
C PHE A 320 -0.91 23.74 -16.41
N ILE A 321 0.28 23.99 -16.97
CA ILE A 321 0.51 25.05 -17.96
C ILE A 321 -0.31 24.79 -19.23
N TYR A 322 -0.33 23.54 -19.69
CA TYR A 322 -1.07 23.13 -20.88
C TYR A 322 -2.58 23.36 -20.71
N GLN A 323 -3.16 22.88 -19.60
CA GLN A 323 -4.58 23.06 -19.31
C GLN A 323 -4.97 24.53 -19.19
N THR A 324 -4.12 25.34 -18.55
CA THR A 324 -4.36 26.79 -18.40
C THR A 324 -4.30 27.50 -19.74
N SER A 325 -3.34 27.14 -20.59
CA SER A 325 -3.20 27.68 -21.95
C SER A 325 -4.41 27.34 -22.82
N GLN A 326 -4.90 26.10 -22.78
CA GLN A 326 -6.09 25.67 -23.52
C GLN A 326 -7.36 26.42 -23.07
N LYS A 327 -7.56 26.61 -21.77
CA LYS A 327 -8.69 27.42 -21.26
C LYS A 327 -8.63 28.86 -21.74
N ARG A 328 -7.42 29.45 -21.81
CA ARG A 328 -7.25 30.82 -22.32
C ARG A 328 -7.59 30.90 -23.81
N ILE A 329 -7.18 29.94 -24.62
CA ILE A 329 -7.50 29.91 -26.06
C ILE A 329 -9.02 29.79 -26.27
N ASN A 330 -9.68 28.88 -25.56
CA ASN A 330 -11.12 28.63 -25.73
C ASN A 330 -12.02 29.76 -25.20
N ASN A 331 -11.53 30.61 -24.29
CA ASN A 331 -12.27 31.78 -23.78
C ASN A 331 -12.06 33.05 -24.62
N VAL A 332 -11.19 33.01 -25.64
CA VAL A 332 -10.92 34.13 -26.56
C VAL A 332 -11.63 33.93 -27.91
N GLN A 333 -12.26 32.77 -28.14
CA GLN A 333 -13.17 32.49 -29.25
C GLN A 333 -14.62 32.73 -28.84
#